data_AF-A0A1A8EUV1-F1
#
_entry.id   AF-A0A1A8EUV1-F1
#
_cell.length_a   1.000
_cell.length_b   1.000
_cell.length_c   1.000
_cell.angle_alpha   90.00
_cell.angle_beta   90.00
_cell.angle_gamma   90.00
#
_symmetry.space_group_name_H-M   'P 1'
#
loop_
_entity.id
_entity.type
_entity.pdbx_description
1 polymer ?
#
loop_
_entity_poly.entity_id
_entity_poly.type
_entity_poly.pdbx_seq_one_letter_code
_entity_poly.pdbx_strand_id
1 'polypeptide(L)'
;MADMRKQSVDKGKAKHEEVKKLYTLLSARDGEQYDFIPTDWLKKWLDDSTVSKEIDSSLFLCSHGKLHPDKVGEVKRISFQAANLLYERYGGGPRLDGSSLCRECVSQQCRVLRLKNQLSEDFKEVSNLVKRSISGEGYWVGKASLRSWRQLALEQLEEDEHETKPSNCQTNGQGLHSNNKDFASDLSEVLEDEMKTFNEDIVCSHGGLSILETERKLVSTEVWTKLRKYFPKSPKFSQNQELCQQCLTLEQEEKDNEAVSKMMALDQKSQLLNLFHEKNRPTLTKWPQGTDVLYIVPLFFVDEWKKFIRRPTKSSPVSNVGNTLLLCPHGGFMFSYESLINGEAQHVTLLWPDEWEVISRLFIVDHSISIHCLKQSTSNDGSAQFTTRPELCWECRESFLFQQQRDLREYTQATIYIRKVIEDKGMQDAAPELNASSSEAEEEREEHRKLDGGTDPDFSQLQDNAKRLKLSDGAALFVTNVTKPGGIRRSTRHRKLRGEKALIVSANQTLKELKIQIMHAFSVAPFDQNLSINGKGLTDDSATLGNLGVIPDSIICLKADEPIADYAAMDDAYQVRAPEEGFKGTGLLGH
;
A
#
# COMPACT_ATOMS: atom_id res chain seq x y z
N MET A 1 -25.25 -59.82 31.61
CA MET A 1 -26.02 -58.56 31.41
C MET A 1 -27.06 -58.30 32.51
N ALA A 2 -27.83 -59.29 32.96
CA ALA A 2 -28.84 -59.10 34.03
C ALA A 2 -28.23 -58.67 35.38
N ASP A 3 -27.09 -59.24 35.79
CA ASP A 3 -26.42 -58.88 37.05
C ASP A 3 -25.83 -57.46 37.06
N MET A 4 -25.30 -57.00 35.93
CA MET A 4 -24.83 -55.60 35.80
C MET A 4 -25.98 -54.60 35.91
N ARG A 5 -27.14 -54.91 35.29
CA ARG A 5 -28.35 -54.08 35.43
C ARG A 5 -28.86 -54.06 36.86
N LYS A 6 -28.89 -55.22 37.54
CA LYS A 6 -29.30 -55.32 38.94
C LYS A 6 -28.38 -54.52 39.87
N GLN A 7 -27.06 -54.67 39.72
CA GLN A 7 -26.07 -53.88 40.47
C GLN A 7 -26.22 -52.37 40.23
N SER A 8 -26.53 -51.94 39.00
CA SER A 8 -26.75 -50.52 38.70
C SER A 8 -28.01 -49.97 39.38
N VAL A 9 -29.10 -50.74 39.40
CA VAL A 9 -30.35 -50.37 40.06
C VAL A 9 -30.19 -50.31 41.58
N ASP A 10 -29.50 -51.30 42.16
CA ASP A 10 -29.26 -51.35 43.62
C ASP A 10 -28.33 -50.21 44.08
N LYS A 11 -27.29 -49.87 43.29
CA LYS A 11 -26.46 -48.68 43.53
C LYS A 11 -27.26 -47.39 43.44
N GLY A 12 -28.16 -47.26 42.46
CA GLY A 12 -29.04 -46.10 42.32
C GLY A 12 -29.99 -45.93 43.50
N LYS A 13 -30.61 -47.02 43.99
CA LYS A 13 -31.47 -46.99 45.18
C LYS A 13 -30.70 -46.62 46.45
N ALA A 14 -29.49 -47.16 46.64
CA ALA A 14 -28.64 -46.82 47.78
C ALA A 14 -28.22 -45.35 47.77
N LYS A 15 -27.89 -44.78 46.59
CA LYS A 15 -27.61 -43.35 46.41
C LYS A 15 -28.83 -42.49 46.71
N HIS A 16 -30.02 -42.87 46.24
CA HIS A 16 -31.24 -42.11 46.51
C HIS A 16 -31.57 -42.05 48.01
N GLU A 17 -31.40 -43.17 48.73
CA GLU A 17 -31.59 -43.22 50.18
C GLU A 17 -30.53 -42.40 50.94
N GLU A 18 -29.28 -42.39 50.47
CA GLU A 18 -28.22 -41.52 50.97
C GLU A 18 -28.55 -40.04 50.78
N VAL A 19 -28.95 -39.63 49.56
CA VAL A 19 -29.33 -38.25 49.26
C VAL A 19 -30.48 -37.83 50.14
N LYS A 20 -31.52 -38.67 50.30
CA LYS A 20 -32.67 -38.38 51.16
C LYS A 20 -32.27 -38.15 52.63
N LYS A 21 -31.32 -38.94 53.15
CA LYS A 21 -30.80 -38.79 54.51
C LYS A 21 -29.92 -37.56 54.69
N LEU A 22 -29.06 -37.25 53.71
CA LEU A 22 -28.18 -36.10 53.78
C LEU A 22 -28.92 -34.79 53.53
N TYR A 23 -29.93 -34.79 52.66
CA TYR A 23 -30.71 -33.61 52.32
C TYR A 23 -31.40 -32.99 53.54
N THR A 24 -31.89 -33.81 54.48
CA THR A 24 -32.48 -33.32 55.73
C THR A 24 -31.44 -32.72 56.70
N LEU A 25 -30.16 -33.02 56.50
CA LEU A 25 -29.04 -32.53 57.30
C LEU A 25 -28.27 -31.39 56.62
N LEU A 26 -28.48 -31.11 55.34
CA LEU A 26 -27.69 -30.13 54.58
C LEU A 26 -27.75 -28.72 55.17
N SER A 27 -28.92 -28.28 55.62
CA SER A 27 -29.12 -26.93 56.15
C SER A 27 -28.47 -26.76 57.52
N ALA A 28 -27.51 -25.84 57.62
CA ALA A 28 -26.98 -25.38 58.92
C ALA A 28 -27.98 -24.42 59.60
N ARG A 29 -28.24 -24.60 60.90
CA ARG A 29 -29.02 -23.64 61.69
C ARG A 29 -28.14 -22.45 62.09
N ASP A 30 -28.77 -21.34 62.47
CA ASP A 30 -28.03 -20.16 62.91
C ASP A 30 -27.22 -20.45 64.18
N GLY A 31 -25.93 -20.12 64.15
CA GLY A 31 -24.98 -20.37 65.24
C GLY A 31 -24.31 -21.75 65.22
N GLU A 32 -24.72 -22.67 64.34
CA GLU A 32 -24.07 -23.98 64.20
C GLU A 32 -22.79 -23.89 63.35
N GLN A 33 -21.88 -24.85 63.57
CA GLN A 33 -20.71 -25.02 62.69
C GLN A 33 -21.15 -25.47 61.30
N TYR A 34 -20.47 -24.94 60.29
CA TYR A 34 -20.79 -25.16 58.89
C TYR A 34 -19.51 -25.16 58.06
N ASP A 35 -19.63 -25.77 56.88
CA ASP A 35 -18.61 -25.69 55.84
C ASP A 35 -19.21 -25.19 54.53
N PHE A 36 -18.35 -24.66 53.68
CA PHE A 36 -18.63 -24.33 52.30
C PHE A 36 -18.27 -25.51 51.39
N ILE A 37 -19.19 -25.87 50.51
CA ILE A 37 -18.99 -26.85 49.44
C ILE A 37 -19.24 -26.19 48.08
N PRO A 38 -18.46 -26.51 47.04
CA PRO A 38 -18.71 -26.01 45.68
C PRO A 38 -20.14 -26.28 45.22
N THR A 39 -20.86 -25.22 44.83
CA THR A 39 -22.28 -25.32 44.45
C THR A 39 -22.47 -26.29 43.30
N ASP A 40 -21.57 -26.27 42.31
CA ASP A 40 -21.65 -27.12 41.13
C ASP A 40 -21.37 -28.59 41.44
N TRP A 41 -20.50 -28.87 42.41
CA TRP A 41 -20.29 -30.23 42.89
C TRP A 41 -21.56 -30.74 43.58
N LEU A 42 -22.16 -29.92 44.46
CA LEU A 42 -23.37 -30.29 45.18
C LEU A 42 -24.55 -30.54 44.24
N LYS A 43 -24.74 -29.69 43.21
CA LYS A 43 -25.75 -29.89 42.17
C LYS A 43 -25.55 -31.21 41.43
N LYS A 44 -24.33 -31.47 40.94
CA LYS A 44 -24.01 -32.74 40.25
C LYS A 44 -24.26 -33.94 41.15
N TRP A 45 -23.91 -33.84 42.44
CA TRP A 45 -24.14 -34.91 43.41
C TRP A 45 -25.63 -35.19 43.64
N LEU A 46 -26.49 -34.16 43.60
CA LEU A 46 -27.95 -34.30 43.67
C LEU A 46 -28.54 -34.91 42.39
N ASP A 47 -28.00 -34.55 41.22
CA ASP A 47 -28.58 -34.91 39.92
C ASP A 47 -28.09 -36.28 39.38
N ASP A 48 -26.85 -36.69 39.69
CA ASP A 48 -26.19 -37.84 39.04
C ASP A 48 -25.89 -38.99 40.02
N SER A 49 -26.35 -40.18 39.68
CA SER A 49 -26.08 -41.44 40.40
C SER A 49 -24.62 -41.92 40.31
N THR A 50 -23.79 -41.31 39.46
CA THR A 50 -22.41 -41.73 39.17
C THR A 50 -21.30 -40.77 39.64
N VAL A 51 -21.63 -39.75 40.44
CA VAL A 51 -20.61 -38.82 40.97
C VAL A 51 -19.57 -39.57 41.81
N SER A 52 -18.38 -39.70 41.23
CA SER A 52 -17.17 -40.33 41.78
C SER A 52 -16.02 -39.33 41.94
N LYS A 53 -16.28 -38.03 41.74
CA LYS A 53 -15.26 -36.98 41.82
C LYS A 53 -15.17 -36.43 43.24
N GLU A 54 -13.93 -36.23 43.69
CA GLU A 54 -13.57 -35.60 44.96
C GLU A 54 -14.13 -34.17 45.05
N ILE A 55 -14.34 -33.70 46.29
CA ILE A 55 -14.78 -32.33 46.55
C ILE A 55 -13.57 -31.41 46.43
N ASP A 56 -13.36 -30.80 45.26
CA ASP A 56 -12.27 -29.86 45.04
C ASP A 56 -12.73 -28.41 45.27
N SER A 57 -12.15 -27.78 46.31
CA SER A 57 -12.42 -26.37 46.65
C SER A 57 -11.27 -25.44 46.25
N SER A 58 -10.24 -25.95 45.57
CA SER A 58 -9.01 -25.20 45.28
C SER A 58 -9.26 -24.00 44.37
N LEU A 59 -10.24 -24.10 43.46
CA LEU A 59 -10.63 -23.03 42.52
C LEU A 59 -11.26 -21.80 43.19
N PHE A 60 -11.67 -21.91 44.46
CA PHE A 60 -12.30 -20.82 45.21
C PHE A 60 -11.31 -20.12 46.16
N LEU A 61 -10.08 -20.63 46.23
CA LEU A 61 -9.03 -20.04 47.06
C LEU A 61 -8.39 -18.83 46.38
N CYS A 62 -8.07 -17.83 47.19
CA CYS A 62 -7.14 -16.77 46.81
C CYS A 62 -5.68 -17.25 46.94
N SER A 63 -4.73 -16.41 46.53
CA SER A 63 -3.29 -16.67 46.71
C SER A 63 -2.87 -16.88 48.17
N HIS A 64 -3.68 -16.42 49.13
CA HIS A 64 -3.47 -16.66 50.57
C HIS A 64 -3.95 -18.05 51.04
N GLY A 65 -4.44 -18.90 50.15
CA GLY A 65 -4.95 -20.24 50.48
C GLY A 65 -6.29 -20.24 51.23
N LYS A 66 -7.05 -19.14 51.16
CA LYS A 66 -8.35 -18.94 51.83
C LYS A 66 -9.47 -18.64 50.82
N LEU A 67 -10.73 -18.89 51.16
CA LEU A 67 -11.88 -18.61 50.31
C LEU A 67 -11.92 -17.12 49.90
N HIS A 68 -11.92 -16.87 48.60
CA HIS A 68 -11.98 -15.52 48.02
C HIS A 68 -13.40 -14.93 48.15
N PRO A 69 -13.57 -13.66 48.53
CA PRO A 69 -14.89 -13.04 48.73
C PRO A 69 -15.77 -13.08 47.48
N ASP A 70 -15.22 -12.81 46.29
CA ASP A 70 -15.99 -12.86 45.03
C ASP A 70 -16.47 -14.27 44.67
N LYS A 71 -15.86 -15.30 45.26
CA LYS A 71 -16.19 -16.72 45.03
C LYS A 71 -17.19 -17.28 46.04
N VAL A 72 -17.60 -16.50 47.04
CA VAL A 72 -18.58 -16.92 48.05
C VAL A 72 -19.94 -17.28 47.42
N GLY A 73 -20.33 -16.60 46.34
CA GLY A 73 -21.57 -16.93 45.62
C GLY A 73 -21.55 -18.29 44.91
N GLU A 74 -20.37 -18.84 44.65
CA GLU A 74 -20.16 -20.11 43.94
C GLU A 74 -20.08 -21.32 44.89
N VAL A 75 -20.06 -21.09 46.21
CA VAL A 75 -20.07 -22.14 47.24
C VAL A 75 -21.37 -22.11 48.05
N LYS A 76 -21.79 -23.26 48.58
CA LYS A 76 -22.94 -23.38 49.48
C LYS A 76 -22.50 -23.72 50.89
N ARG A 77 -23.06 -22.97 51.84
CA ARG A 77 -22.99 -23.24 53.26
C ARG A 77 -23.84 -24.46 53.61
N ILE A 78 -23.23 -25.50 54.16
CA ILE A 78 -23.91 -26.71 54.64
C ILE A 78 -23.52 -27.02 56.09
N SER A 79 -24.35 -27.78 56.81
CA SER A 79 -24.05 -28.15 58.20
C SER A 79 -22.74 -28.96 58.31
N PHE A 80 -22.03 -28.80 59.43
CA PHE A 80 -20.82 -29.56 59.70
C PHE A 80 -21.04 -31.08 59.66
N GLN A 81 -22.20 -31.55 60.12
CA GLN A 81 -22.56 -32.97 60.09
C GLN A 81 -22.71 -33.49 58.66
N ALA A 82 -23.41 -32.74 57.79
CA ALA A 82 -23.54 -33.11 56.38
C ALA A 82 -22.17 -33.05 55.67
N ALA A 83 -21.36 -32.04 55.97
CA ALA A 83 -20.03 -31.90 55.39
C ALA A 83 -19.12 -33.08 55.76
N ASN A 84 -19.07 -33.51 57.03
CA ASN A 84 -18.28 -34.67 57.45
C ASN A 84 -18.65 -35.93 56.65
N LEU A 85 -19.94 -36.21 56.53
CA LEU A 85 -20.42 -37.38 55.79
C LEU A 85 -20.06 -37.32 54.29
N LEU A 86 -20.06 -36.12 53.69
CA LEU A 86 -19.68 -35.93 52.30
C LEU A 86 -18.16 -36.08 52.10
N TYR A 87 -17.34 -35.44 52.94
CA TYR A 87 -15.88 -35.53 52.84
C TYR A 87 -15.33 -36.93 53.21
N GLU A 88 -15.90 -37.62 54.21
CA GLU A 88 -15.51 -39.00 54.54
C GLU A 88 -15.76 -39.97 53.39
N ARG A 89 -16.84 -39.74 52.63
CA ARG A 89 -17.27 -40.65 51.57
C ARG A 89 -16.68 -40.35 50.20
N TYR A 90 -16.55 -39.07 49.86
CA TYR A 90 -16.12 -38.63 48.53
C TYR A 90 -14.70 -38.04 48.52
N GLY A 91 -14.11 -37.77 49.69
CA GLY A 91 -12.78 -37.19 49.80
C GLY A 91 -12.70 -35.75 49.23
N GLY A 92 -11.47 -35.31 48.98
CA GLY A 92 -11.16 -34.00 48.43
C GLY A 92 -10.65 -32.98 49.46
N GLY A 93 -10.54 -31.74 49.03
CA GLY A 93 -10.03 -30.63 49.81
C GLY A 93 -9.69 -29.42 48.94
N PRO A 94 -9.26 -28.30 49.53
CA PRO A 94 -9.23 -28.02 50.97
C PRO A 94 -10.63 -27.79 51.57
N ARG A 95 -10.78 -28.05 52.86
CA ARG A 95 -12.05 -27.87 53.57
C ARG A 95 -12.20 -26.41 54.00
N LEU A 96 -13.34 -25.82 53.65
CA LEU A 96 -13.61 -24.40 53.88
C LEU A 96 -14.65 -24.24 54.98
N ASP A 97 -14.22 -23.89 56.18
CA ASP A 97 -15.11 -23.65 57.33
C ASP A 97 -15.52 -22.16 57.44
N GLY A 98 -16.27 -21.82 58.50
CA GLY A 98 -16.67 -20.44 58.78
C GLY A 98 -15.53 -19.44 59.01
N SER A 99 -14.28 -19.90 59.20
CA SER A 99 -13.08 -19.06 59.36
C SER A 99 -12.27 -18.92 58.07
N SER A 100 -12.68 -19.62 57.02
CA SER A 100 -11.95 -19.75 55.76
C SER A 100 -12.11 -18.56 54.82
N LEU A 101 -13.04 -17.62 55.08
CA LEU A 101 -13.15 -16.38 54.30
C LEU A 101 -11.90 -15.52 54.49
N CYS A 102 -11.28 -15.11 53.38
CA CYS A 102 -10.02 -14.38 53.43
C CYS A 102 -10.19 -12.95 53.93
N ARG A 103 -9.77 -12.66 55.16
CA ARG A 103 -9.78 -11.31 55.76
C ARG A 103 -8.99 -10.30 54.93
N GLU A 104 -7.88 -10.71 54.32
CA GLU A 104 -7.04 -9.82 53.50
C GLU A 104 -7.79 -9.38 52.24
N CYS A 105 -8.32 -10.34 51.49
CA CYS A 105 -9.12 -10.04 50.28
C CYS A 105 -10.37 -9.23 50.60
N VAL A 106 -11.06 -9.50 51.72
CA VAL A 106 -12.21 -8.69 52.16
C VAL A 106 -11.79 -7.26 52.52
N SER A 107 -10.69 -7.10 53.27
CA SER A 107 -10.16 -5.78 53.63
C SER A 107 -9.80 -4.98 52.37
N GLN A 108 -9.22 -5.67 51.38
CA GLN A 108 -8.85 -5.06 50.11
C GLN A 108 -10.07 -4.67 49.28
N GLN A 109 -11.08 -5.54 49.16
CA GLN A 109 -12.34 -5.20 48.50
C GLN A 109 -13.03 -3.99 49.16
N CYS A 110 -13.02 -3.91 50.50
CA CYS A 110 -13.49 -2.74 51.22
C CYS A 110 -12.65 -1.48 50.92
N ARG A 111 -11.32 -1.60 50.79
CA ARG A 111 -10.43 -0.50 50.41
C ARG A 111 -10.81 0.05 49.03
N VAL A 112 -10.97 -0.83 48.05
CA VAL A 112 -11.38 -0.49 46.67
C VAL A 112 -12.76 0.17 46.65
N LEU A 113 -13.75 -0.38 47.37
CA LEU A 113 -15.10 0.19 47.44
C LEU A 113 -15.12 1.60 48.05
N ARG A 114 -14.39 1.81 49.15
CA ARG A 114 -14.27 3.14 49.78
C ARG A 114 -13.63 4.14 48.83
N LEU A 115 -12.58 3.73 48.12
CA LEU A 115 -11.87 4.59 47.19
C LEU A 115 -12.72 4.93 45.95
N LYS A 116 -13.47 3.96 45.39
CA LYS A 116 -14.44 4.21 44.30
C LYS A 116 -15.49 5.25 44.71
N ASN A 117 -16.02 5.15 45.93
CA ASN A 117 -16.96 6.13 46.46
C ASN A 117 -16.30 7.52 46.63
N GLN A 118 -15.08 7.56 47.17
CA GLN A 118 -14.32 8.81 47.33
C GLN A 118 -14.04 9.48 45.97
N LEU A 119 -13.66 8.71 44.95
CA LEU A 119 -13.44 9.18 43.58
C LEU A 119 -14.71 9.78 42.96
N SER A 120 -15.87 9.17 43.19
CA SER A 120 -17.16 9.70 42.72
C SER A 120 -17.48 11.07 43.31
N GLU A 121 -17.25 11.25 44.61
CA GLU A 121 -17.51 12.53 45.29
C GLU A 121 -16.50 13.60 44.87
N ASP A 122 -15.20 13.26 44.86
CA ASP A 122 -14.16 14.19 44.41
C ASP A 122 -14.33 14.56 42.92
N PHE A 123 -14.88 13.68 42.09
CA PHE A 123 -15.18 14.00 40.70
C PHE A 123 -16.23 15.08 40.53
N LYS A 124 -17.31 15.04 41.32
CA LYS A 124 -18.31 16.11 41.31
C LYS A 124 -17.68 17.43 41.73
N GLU A 125 -16.85 17.39 42.78
CA GLU A 125 -16.20 18.59 43.30
C GLU A 125 -15.18 19.17 42.34
N VAL A 126 -14.25 18.37 41.82
CA VAL A 126 -13.25 18.78 40.83
C VAL A 126 -13.93 19.32 39.57
N SER A 127 -14.97 18.66 39.06
CA SER A 127 -15.72 19.12 37.88
C SER A 127 -16.37 20.50 38.10
N ASN A 128 -16.81 20.79 39.32
CA ASN A 128 -17.36 22.10 39.68
C ASN A 128 -16.27 23.15 39.85
N LEU A 129 -15.16 22.81 40.50
CA LEU A 129 -14.04 23.73 40.74
C LEU A 129 -13.33 24.12 39.44
N VAL A 130 -13.15 23.17 38.50
CA VAL A 130 -12.50 23.40 37.20
C VAL A 130 -13.29 24.37 36.29
N LYS A 131 -14.58 24.57 36.56
CA LYS A 131 -15.43 25.53 35.84
C LYS A 131 -15.36 26.95 36.42
N ARG A 132 -14.87 27.12 37.65
CA ARG A 132 -14.75 28.43 38.30
C ARG A 132 -13.56 29.19 37.71
N SER A 133 -13.65 30.52 37.70
CA SER A 133 -12.49 31.36 37.40
C SER A 133 -11.43 31.20 38.48
N ILE A 134 -10.17 31.17 38.06
CA ILE A 134 -9.04 31.03 38.98
C ILE A 134 -8.74 32.42 39.55
N SER A 135 -8.78 32.54 40.88
CA SER A 135 -8.34 33.72 41.61
C SER A 135 -7.13 33.32 42.46
N GLY A 136 -5.94 33.81 42.10
CA GLY A 136 -4.67 33.48 42.76
C GLY A 136 -3.83 32.44 42.01
N GLU A 137 -2.98 31.72 42.76
CA GLU A 137 -2.02 30.75 42.20
C GLU A 137 -2.71 29.52 41.56
N GLY A 138 -2.21 29.14 40.39
CA GLY A 138 -2.66 27.96 39.65
C GLY A 138 -1.53 26.99 39.28
N TYR A 139 -1.93 25.81 38.83
CA TYR A 139 -1.06 24.74 38.38
C TYR A 139 -1.46 24.27 36.98
N TRP A 140 -0.48 23.95 36.14
CA TRP A 140 -0.74 23.34 34.85
C TRP A 140 -1.01 21.85 35.01
N VAL A 141 -2.12 21.40 34.41
CA VAL A 141 -2.48 20.00 34.28
C VAL A 141 -2.79 19.67 32.84
N GLY A 142 -2.48 18.44 32.45
CA GLY A 142 -2.81 17.95 31.13
C GLY A 142 -4.32 17.80 30.93
N LYS A 143 -4.80 18.14 29.74
CA LYS A 143 -6.22 18.05 29.39
C LYS A 143 -6.65 16.59 29.25
N ALA A 144 -5.80 15.71 28.72
CA ALA A 144 -6.08 14.28 28.66
C ALA A 144 -6.06 13.70 30.07
N SER A 145 -5.00 14.00 30.84
CA SER A 145 -4.90 13.67 32.27
C SER A 145 -6.13 14.06 33.06
N LEU A 146 -6.61 15.31 32.93
CA LEU A 146 -7.76 15.80 33.67
C LEU A 146 -9.10 15.17 33.22
N ARG A 147 -9.18 14.57 32.03
CA ARG A 147 -10.39 13.85 31.57
C ARG A 147 -10.40 12.42 32.11
N SER A 148 -9.26 11.74 32.08
CA SER A 148 -9.13 10.32 32.43
C SER A 148 -8.66 10.07 33.88
N TRP A 149 -8.43 11.11 34.70
CA TRP A 149 -7.87 10.94 36.05
C TRP A 149 -8.60 9.95 36.97
N ARG A 150 -9.91 9.73 36.80
CA ARG A 150 -10.63 8.69 37.56
C ARG A 150 -10.17 7.29 37.19
N GLN A 151 -9.97 7.06 35.89
CA GLN A 151 -9.52 5.79 35.35
C GLN A 151 -8.07 5.52 35.79
N LEU A 152 -7.19 6.53 35.64
CA LEU A 152 -5.80 6.46 36.10
C LEU A 152 -5.67 6.17 37.60
N ALA A 153 -6.56 6.74 38.42
CA ALA A 153 -6.57 6.48 39.87
C ALA A 153 -7.06 5.07 40.22
N LEU A 154 -7.86 4.43 39.37
CA LEU A 154 -8.30 3.05 39.54
C LEU A 154 -7.22 2.06 39.07
N GLU A 155 -6.56 2.33 37.95
CA GLU A 155 -5.48 1.48 37.41
C GLU A 155 -4.29 1.38 38.36
N GLN A 156 -3.91 2.48 39.02
CA GLN A 156 -2.86 2.46 40.05
C GLN A 156 -3.16 1.49 41.22
N LEU A 157 -4.44 1.18 41.48
CA LEU A 157 -4.81 0.21 42.50
C LEU A 157 -4.61 -1.22 42.02
N GLU A 158 -4.87 -1.49 40.75
CA GLU A 158 -4.70 -2.80 40.14
C GLU A 158 -3.20 -3.12 40.03
N GLU A 159 -2.36 -2.15 39.68
CA GLU A 159 -0.91 -2.30 39.66
C GLU A 159 -0.31 -2.56 41.06
N ASP A 160 -0.75 -1.81 42.09
CA ASP A 160 -0.35 -2.05 43.49
C ASP A 160 -0.73 -3.48 43.98
N GLU A 161 -1.80 -4.08 43.43
CA GLU A 161 -2.22 -5.46 43.71
C GLU A 161 -1.33 -6.51 43.02
N HIS A 162 -0.67 -6.15 41.93
CA HIS A 162 0.26 -7.01 41.22
C HIS A 162 1.69 -6.93 41.79
N GLU A 163 2.15 -5.75 42.24
CA GLU A 163 3.49 -5.59 42.84
C GLU A 163 3.63 -6.23 44.23
N THR A 164 2.52 -6.38 44.98
CA THR A 164 2.53 -7.01 46.32
C THR A 164 2.54 -8.54 46.31
N LYS A 165 2.57 -9.19 45.13
CA LYS A 165 2.73 -10.64 45.00
C LYS A 165 4.22 -11.00 44.92
N PRO A 166 4.75 -11.92 45.75
CA PRO A 166 6.13 -12.37 45.59
C PRO A 166 6.28 -13.09 44.25
N SER A 167 7.15 -12.54 43.40
CA SER A 167 7.56 -13.13 42.12
C SER A 167 8.12 -14.54 42.36
N ASN A 168 7.40 -15.57 41.92
CA ASN A 168 8.03 -16.84 41.61
C ASN A 168 7.36 -17.55 40.43
N CYS A 169 8.23 -17.91 39.49
CA CYS A 169 8.12 -18.80 38.33
C CYS A 169 7.16 -18.47 37.17
N GLN A 170 7.79 -18.21 36.03
CA GLN A 170 7.27 -18.30 34.67
C GLN A 170 6.55 -19.64 34.42
N THR A 171 5.41 -19.59 33.73
CA THR A 171 5.12 -20.43 32.55
C THR A 171 4.06 -19.75 31.68
N ASN A 172 4.23 -19.89 30.37
CA ASN A 172 3.46 -19.30 29.28
C ASN A 172 1.93 -19.47 29.37
N GLY A 173 1.24 -18.40 28.96
CA GLY A 173 0.09 -18.48 28.05
C GLY A 173 -1.25 -18.91 28.64
N GLN A 174 -2.05 -17.93 29.07
CA GLN A 174 -3.45 -17.70 28.65
C GLN A 174 -4.06 -16.61 29.54
N GLY A 175 -4.21 -15.40 28.97
CA GLY A 175 -4.96 -14.32 29.59
C GLY A 175 -6.44 -14.68 29.62
N LEU A 176 -7.00 -14.79 30.82
CA LEU A 176 -8.44 -14.93 31.01
C LEU A 176 -9.04 -13.52 31.06
N HIS A 177 -9.62 -13.09 29.94
CA HIS A 177 -10.45 -11.89 29.88
C HIS A 177 -11.62 -12.02 30.86
N SER A 178 -11.67 -11.16 31.88
CA SER A 178 -12.85 -11.00 32.73
C SER A 178 -13.58 -9.74 32.29
N ASN A 179 -14.72 -9.94 31.65
CA ASN A 179 -15.60 -8.90 31.14
C ASN A 179 -16.19 -8.05 32.28
N ASN A 180 -15.84 -6.77 32.32
CA ASN A 180 -16.70 -5.72 32.87
C ASN A 180 -16.81 -4.62 31.80
N LYS A 181 -17.67 -4.87 30.82
CA LYS A 181 -18.00 -3.93 29.75
C LYS A 181 -19.35 -3.32 30.06
N ASP A 182 -19.39 -2.44 31.06
CA ASP A 182 -20.51 -1.54 31.30
C ASP A 182 -19.94 -0.18 31.68
N PHE A 183 -20.29 0.84 30.90
CA PHE A 183 -19.89 2.26 30.97
C PHE A 183 -18.58 2.66 30.27
N ALA A 184 -18.50 2.47 28.95
CA ALA A 184 -18.07 3.51 28.00
C ALA A 184 -18.10 2.93 26.57
N SER A 185 -19.17 3.23 25.83
CA SER A 185 -19.18 3.12 24.39
C SER A 185 -19.63 4.47 23.87
N ASP A 186 -18.68 5.36 23.60
CA ASP A 186 -18.58 5.97 22.28
C ASP A 186 -17.34 6.90 22.19
N LEU A 187 -16.63 6.76 21.06
CA LEU A 187 -15.70 7.69 20.41
C LEU A 187 -14.17 7.55 20.62
N SER A 188 -13.56 7.28 19.46
CA SER A 188 -12.18 7.43 18.98
C SER A 188 -11.14 6.38 19.38
N GLU A 189 -11.12 5.31 18.57
CA GLU A 189 -9.90 4.57 18.24
C GLU A 189 -8.85 5.52 17.63
N VAL A 190 -7.58 5.22 17.94
CA VAL A 190 -6.31 5.78 17.44
C VAL A 190 -5.67 6.79 18.42
N LEU A 191 -4.65 6.30 19.14
CA LEU A 191 -3.69 6.97 20.06
C LEU A 191 -3.99 6.91 21.57
N GLU A 192 -4.32 5.74 22.12
CA GLU A 192 -4.09 5.48 23.55
C GLU A 192 -2.75 4.76 23.71
N ASP A 193 -1.67 5.51 23.59
CA ASP A 193 -0.47 5.15 24.35
C ASP A 193 -0.92 5.20 25.81
N GLU A 194 -0.98 4.05 26.48
CA GLU A 194 -1.52 3.89 27.83
C GLU A 194 -0.80 4.86 28.76
N MET A 195 -1.37 6.04 28.99
CA MET A 195 -0.74 7.09 29.77
C MET A 195 -0.69 6.62 31.23
N LYS A 196 0.46 6.12 31.67
CA LYS A 196 0.60 5.43 32.97
C LYS A 196 0.60 6.41 34.14
N THR A 197 0.94 7.66 33.87
CA THR A 197 1.13 8.66 34.93
C THR A 197 0.39 9.96 34.64
N PHE A 198 -0.24 10.51 35.67
CA PHE A 198 -0.93 11.79 35.58
C PHE A 198 0.07 12.92 35.24
N ASN A 199 -0.32 13.81 34.32
CA ASN A 199 0.45 14.91 33.72
C ASN A 199 1.54 14.51 32.70
N GLU A 200 1.65 13.25 32.30
CA GLU A 200 2.60 12.82 31.27
C GLU A 200 2.35 13.49 29.91
N ASP A 201 1.08 13.76 29.58
CA ASP A 201 0.62 14.44 28.36
C ASP A 201 1.12 15.90 28.21
N ILE A 202 1.66 16.50 29.27
CA ILE A 202 2.24 17.85 29.24
C ILE A 202 3.74 17.86 29.56
N VAL A 203 4.37 16.70 29.62
CA VAL A 203 5.80 16.54 29.83
C VAL A 203 6.44 16.21 28.49
N CYS A 204 7.43 17.00 28.06
CA CYS A 204 8.20 16.66 26.88
C CYS A 204 9.22 15.55 27.18
N SER A 205 9.84 14.98 26.14
CA SER A 205 10.90 13.97 26.27
C SER A 205 12.09 14.40 27.13
N HIS A 206 12.31 15.71 27.31
CA HIS A 206 13.37 16.26 28.17
C HIS A 206 12.97 16.35 29.66
N GLY A 207 11.75 15.95 30.02
CA GLY A 207 11.21 16.04 31.39
C GLY A 207 10.71 17.43 31.81
N GLY A 208 10.77 18.41 30.91
CA GLY A 208 10.24 19.76 31.13
C GLY A 208 8.79 19.92 30.70
N LEU A 209 8.18 21.07 31.05
CA LEU A 209 6.83 21.44 30.59
C LEU A 209 6.81 21.59 29.07
N SER A 210 5.88 20.90 28.42
CA SER A 210 5.70 20.94 26.96
C SER A 210 5.39 22.35 26.46
N ILE A 211 5.90 22.68 25.28
CA ILE A 211 5.62 23.94 24.56
C ILE A 211 4.20 23.97 23.96
N LEU A 212 3.52 22.82 23.91
CA LEU A 212 2.16 22.70 23.37
C LEU A 212 1.12 23.25 24.34
N GLU A 213 0.72 24.51 24.15
CA GLU A 213 -0.28 25.15 25.02
C GLU A 213 -1.68 24.53 24.90
N THR A 214 -1.98 23.90 23.77
CA THR A 214 -3.27 23.26 23.52
C THR A 214 -3.53 22.07 24.41
N GLU A 215 -2.50 21.42 24.95
CA GLU A 215 -2.64 20.20 25.75
C GLU A 215 -2.78 20.49 27.25
N ARG A 216 -2.50 21.72 27.69
CA ARG A 216 -2.52 22.09 29.11
C ARG A 216 -3.72 22.94 29.49
N LYS A 217 -4.15 22.81 30.74
CA LYS A 217 -5.16 23.65 31.38
C LYS A 217 -4.64 24.12 32.72
N LEU A 218 -4.81 25.42 33.01
CA LEU A 218 -4.54 25.95 34.34
C LEU A 218 -5.69 25.56 35.26
N VAL A 219 -5.38 25.04 36.45
CA VAL A 219 -6.36 24.73 37.50
C VAL A 219 -5.99 25.41 38.81
N SER A 220 -7.00 25.61 39.67
CA SER A 220 -6.77 26.20 40.99
C SER A 220 -5.95 25.28 41.90
N THR A 221 -5.35 25.89 42.93
CA THR A 221 -4.64 25.14 43.98
C THR A 221 -5.52 24.08 44.66
N GLU A 222 -6.83 24.34 44.83
CA GLU A 222 -7.79 23.38 45.40
C GLU A 222 -7.93 22.13 44.54
N VAL A 223 -8.09 22.30 43.22
CA VAL A 223 -8.20 21.19 42.26
C VAL A 223 -6.91 20.37 42.26
N TRP A 224 -5.77 21.04 42.15
CA TRP A 224 -4.47 20.37 42.15
C TRP A 224 -4.22 19.59 43.44
N THR A 225 -4.59 20.15 44.60
CA THR A 225 -4.43 19.49 45.90
C THR A 225 -5.24 18.21 45.99
N LYS A 226 -6.44 18.16 45.39
CA LYS A 226 -7.23 16.92 45.31
C LYS A 226 -6.60 15.89 44.38
N LEU A 227 -6.23 16.29 43.16
CA LEU A 227 -5.62 15.38 42.17
C LEU A 227 -4.30 14.79 42.70
N ARG A 228 -3.48 15.59 43.38
CA ARG A 228 -2.24 15.16 44.01
C ARG A 228 -2.41 14.05 45.06
N LYS A 229 -3.57 13.95 45.72
CA LYS A 229 -3.82 12.85 46.69
C LYS A 229 -3.83 11.49 45.99
N TYR A 230 -4.31 11.44 44.75
CA TYR A 230 -4.33 10.23 43.93
C TYR A 230 -3.00 10.03 43.22
N PHE A 231 -2.34 11.11 42.80
CA PHE A 231 -1.10 11.05 42.00
C PHE A 231 0.09 11.74 42.69
N PRO A 232 0.63 11.19 43.80
CA PRO A 232 1.68 11.84 44.57
C PRO A 232 3.02 11.97 43.81
N LYS A 233 3.27 11.07 42.85
CA LYS A 233 4.48 11.06 42.01
C LYS A 233 4.36 11.92 40.73
N SER A 234 3.20 12.54 40.49
CA SER A 234 2.95 13.28 39.25
C SER A 234 3.81 14.56 39.13
N PRO A 235 4.31 14.88 37.92
CA PRO A 235 4.99 16.14 37.66
C PRO A 235 4.14 17.36 38.03
N LYS A 236 4.76 18.33 38.72
CA LYS A 236 4.13 19.57 39.19
C LYS A 236 4.66 20.76 38.40
N PHE A 237 3.76 21.53 37.79
CA PHE A 237 4.11 22.74 37.06
C PHE A 237 3.27 23.93 37.57
N SER A 238 3.94 24.99 38.04
CA SER A 238 3.27 26.22 38.49
C SER A 238 2.79 27.07 37.31
N GLN A 239 1.89 28.03 37.56
CA GLN A 239 1.43 28.96 36.53
C GLN A 239 2.57 29.68 35.80
N ASN A 240 3.64 30.04 36.52
CA ASN A 240 4.80 30.76 35.99
C ASN A 240 5.95 29.83 35.58
N GLN A 241 5.68 28.53 35.47
CA GLN A 241 6.68 27.56 35.07
C GLN A 241 7.17 27.86 33.65
N GLU A 242 8.49 27.97 33.49
CA GLU A 242 9.10 28.08 32.16
C GLU A 242 8.87 26.81 31.35
N LEU A 243 8.64 27.00 30.05
CA LEU A 243 8.56 25.91 29.08
C LEU A 243 9.93 25.22 28.96
N CYS A 244 9.94 24.02 28.39
CA CYS A 244 11.19 23.34 28.10
C CYS A 244 12.06 24.16 27.14
N GLN A 245 13.18 24.69 27.65
CA GLN A 245 14.13 25.50 26.87
C GLN A 245 14.73 24.73 25.69
N GLN A 246 14.92 23.41 25.84
CA GLN A 246 15.40 22.55 24.75
C GLN A 246 14.36 22.47 23.61
N CYS A 247 13.08 22.27 23.93
CA CYS A 247 12.02 22.28 22.93
C CYS A 247 11.85 23.66 22.26
N LEU A 248 11.96 24.76 23.02
CA LEU A 248 11.93 26.12 22.46
C LEU A 248 13.10 26.37 21.50
N THR A 249 14.30 25.92 21.86
CA THR A 249 15.49 26.04 21.01
C THR A 249 15.29 25.25 19.71
N LEU A 250 14.81 24.01 19.80
CA LEU A 250 14.53 23.18 18.63
C LEU A 250 13.45 23.78 17.70
N GLU A 251 12.37 24.33 18.27
CA GLU A 251 11.32 25.01 17.48
C GLU A 251 11.87 26.25 16.78
N GLN A 252 12.74 27.00 17.45
CA GLN A 252 13.40 28.17 16.86
C GLN A 252 14.39 27.76 15.77
N GLU A 253 15.21 26.74 15.99
CA GLU A 253 16.13 26.18 15.00
C GLU A 253 15.38 25.67 13.75
N GLU A 254 14.22 25.03 13.92
CA GLU A 254 13.37 24.60 12.80
C GLU A 254 12.89 25.81 11.98
N LYS A 255 12.38 26.85 12.65
CA LYS A 255 11.94 28.10 11.99
C LYS A 255 13.08 28.81 11.27
N ASP A 256 14.26 28.87 11.89
CA ASP A 256 15.45 29.49 11.31
C ASP A 256 15.95 28.69 10.10
N ASN A 257 15.99 27.35 10.20
CA ASN A 257 16.32 26.47 9.09
C ASN A 257 15.33 26.61 7.92
N GLU A 258 14.02 26.72 8.20
CA GLU A 258 13.03 27.00 7.18
C GLU A 258 13.26 28.35 6.49
N ALA A 259 13.59 29.39 7.26
CA ALA A 259 13.85 30.73 6.73
C ALA A 259 15.09 30.74 5.82
N VAL A 260 16.18 30.11 6.28
CA VAL A 260 17.42 29.94 5.49
C VAL A 260 17.14 29.16 4.21
N SER A 261 16.37 28.06 4.29
CA SER A 261 16.01 27.26 3.12
C SER A 261 15.17 28.05 2.10
N LYS A 262 14.18 28.83 2.57
CA LYS A 262 13.38 29.73 1.72
C LYS A 262 14.26 30.79 1.05
N MET A 263 15.17 31.40 1.79
CA MET A 263 16.10 32.41 1.27
C MET A 263 17.01 31.81 0.19
N MET A 264 17.60 30.64 0.44
CA MET A 264 18.45 29.96 -0.53
C MET A 264 17.68 29.58 -1.80
N ALA A 265 16.45 29.05 -1.68
CA ALA A 265 15.63 28.73 -2.84
C ALA A 265 15.28 29.98 -3.66
N LEU A 266 14.97 31.10 -3.02
CA LEU A 266 14.71 32.35 -3.73
C LEU A 266 15.94 32.87 -4.46
N ASP A 267 17.10 32.85 -3.81
CA ASP A 267 18.38 33.26 -4.39
C ASP A 267 18.74 32.40 -5.62
N GLN A 268 18.77 31.07 -5.45
CA GLN A 268 19.06 30.15 -6.56
C GLN A 268 18.08 30.31 -7.73
N LYS A 269 16.78 30.44 -7.44
CA LYS A 269 15.75 30.67 -8.46
C LYS A 269 16.01 31.95 -9.24
N SER A 270 16.41 33.03 -8.55
CA SER A 270 16.66 34.33 -9.18
C SER A 270 17.85 34.28 -10.15
N GLN A 271 18.89 33.51 -9.81
CA GLN A 271 20.09 33.36 -10.63
C GLN A 271 19.87 32.37 -11.81
N LEU A 272 18.94 31.42 -11.70
CA LEU A 272 18.68 30.37 -12.69
C LEU A 272 17.23 30.38 -13.22
N LEU A 273 16.66 31.57 -13.46
CA LEU A 273 15.25 31.74 -13.86
C LEU A 273 14.88 31.00 -15.15
N ASN A 274 15.76 31.04 -16.17
CA ASN A 274 15.51 30.40 -17.47
C ASN A 274 15.56 28.88 -17.37
N LEU A 275 16.44 28.33 -16.53
CA LEU A 275 16.48 26.90 -16.22
C LEU A 275 15.25 26.44 -15.44
N PHE A 276 14.80 27.23 -14.46
CA PHE A 276 13.61 26.91 -13.67
C PHE A 276 12.32 26.90 -14.51
N HIS A 277 12.15 27.90 -15.38
CA HIS A 277 10.98 28.05 -16.23
C HIS A 277 11.08 27.34 -17.59
N GLU A 278 12.19 26.68 -17.87
CA GLU A 278 12.48 26.04 -19.17
C GLU A 278 12.35 27.00 -20.36
N LYS A 279 12.68 28.28 -20.14
CA LYS A 279 12.67 29.32 -21.16
C LYS A 279 14.05 29.44 -21.79
N ASN A 280 14.08 29.82 -23.07
CA ASN A 280 15.31 30.07 -23.82
C ASN A 280 16.33 28.92 -23.71
N ARG A 281 15.89 27.66 -23.77
CA ARG A 281 16.80 26.51 -23.68
C ARG A 281 17.65 26.38 -24.96
N PRO A 282 18.93 26.00 -24.85
CA PRO A 282 19.74 25.71 -26.03
C PRO A 282 19.22 24.44 -26.74
N THR A 283 19.30 24.42 -28.07
CA THR A 283 18.92 23.27 -28.90
C THR A 283 20.08 22.86 -29.80
N LEU A 284 20.23 21.55 -30.03
CA LEU A 284 21.33 21.01 -30.84
C LEU A 284 21.01 20.97 -32.34
N THR A 285 19.74 20.97 -32.73
CA THR A 285 19.30 20.96 -34.14
C THR A 285 19.73 22.22 -34.90
N LYS A 286 19.80 23.35 -34.21
CA LYS A 286 20.40 24.59 -34.70
C LYS A 286 21.32 25.14 -33.62
N TRP A 287 22.62 24.98 -33.82
CA TRP A 287 23.59 25.42 -32.84
C TRP A 287 23.43 26.92 -32.55
N PRO A 288 23.39 27.34 -31.27
CA PRO A 288 23.20 28.74 -30.90
C PRO A 288 24.26 29.69 -31.46
N GLN A 289 23.85 30.90 -31.83
CA GLN A 289 24.78 31.97 -32.17
C GLN A 289 25.36 32.58 -30.88
N GLY A 290 26.67 32.84 -30.84
CA GLY A 290 27.33 33.50 -29.72
C GLY A 290 28.01 32.57 -28.70
N THR A 291 27.95 31.25 -28.88
CA THR A 291 28.74 30.29 -28.10
C THR A 291 29.23 29.14 -28.98
N ASP A 292 30.42 28.62 -28.69
CA ASP A 292 30.98 27.38 -29.25
C ASP A 292 30.87 26.19 -28.29
N VAL A 293 30.35 26.42 -27.08
CA VAL A 293 30.21 25.40 -26.03
C VAL A 293 28.83 25.42 -25.36
N LEU A 294 28.32 24.24 -25.03
CA LEU A 294 27.17 24.02 -24.16
C LEU A 294 27.56 23.00 -23.09
N TYR A 295 26.97 23.12 -21.90
CA TYR A 295 27.22 22.20 -20.79
C TYR A 295 26.08 21.21 -20.62
N ILE A 296 26.36 20.07 -20.00
CA ILE A 296 25.41 18.97 -19.82
C ILE A 296 25.35 18.59 -18.36
N VAL A 297 24.13 18.46 -17.83
CA VAL A 297 23.86 17.89 -16.50
C VAL A 297 22.75 16.84 -16.59
N PRO A 298 22.66 15.90 -15.63
CA PRO A 298 21.52 15.01 -15.51
C PRO A 298 20.22 15.79 -15.35
N LEU A 299 19.18 15.36 -16.06
CA LEU A 299 17.81 15.89 -15.89
C LEU A 299 17.32 15.71 -14.44
N PHE A 300 17.68 14.58 -13.82
CA PHE A 300 17.34 14.28 -12.43
C PHE A 300 17.80 15.37 -11.45
N PHE A 301 19.01 15.91 -11.62
CA PHE A 301 19.50 17.02 -10.80
C PHE A 301 18.58 18.25 -10.93
N VAL A 302 18.23 18.62 -12.17
CA VAL A 302 17.38 19.78 -12.45
C VAL A 302 15.98 19.60 -11.86
N ASP A 303 15.44 18.37 -11.89
CA ASP A 303 14.13 18.05 -11.34
C ASP A 303 14.10 18.13 -9.81
N GLU A 304 15.07 17.53 -9.12
CA GLU A 304 15.17 17.63 -7.66
C GLU A 304 15.46 19.07 -7.22
N TRP A 305 16.29 19.80 -7.98
CA TRP A 305 16.50 21.23 -7.75
C TRP A 305 15.19 22.02 -7.89
N LYS A 306 14.44 21.84 -8.99
CA LYS A 306 13.12 22.50 -9.18
C LYS A 306 12.13 22.14 -8.06
N LYS A 307 12.14 20.89 -7.58
CA LYS A 307 11.30 20.41 -6.47
C LYS A 307 11.68 21.09 -5.15
N PHE A 308 12.96 21.30 -4.90
CA PHE A 308 13.45 22.12 -3.79
C PHE A 308 12.95 23.57 -3.91
N ILE A 309 13.17 24.22 -5.06
CA ILE A 309 12.75 25.61 -5.29
C ILE A 309 11.24 25.81 -5.09
N ARG A 310 10.41 24.85 -5.49
CA ARG A 310 8.94 24.92 -5.32
C ARG A 310 8.49 24.69 -3.88
N ARG A 311 9.24 23.92 -3.09
CA ARG A 311 8.86 23.50 -1.73
C ARG A 311 10.09 23.47 -0.80
N PRO A 312 10.67 24.63 -0.46
CA PRO A 312 11.95 24.71 0.26
C PRO A 312 11.90 24.14 1.69
N THR A 313 10.73 24.12 2.34
CA THR A 313 10.58 23.56 3.70
C THR A 313 10.25 22.08 3.74
N LYS A 314 9.91 21.47 2.59
CA LYS A 314 9.50 20.07 2.51
C LYS A 314 10.46 19.18 1.72
N SER A 315 11.40 19.79 1.02
CA SER A 315 12.37 19.13 0.17
C SER A 315 13.75 19.44 0.69
N SER A 316 14.65 18.45 0.65
CA SER A 316 16.05 18.69 0.96
C SER A 316 16.70 19.60 -0.08
N PRO A 317 17.59 20.51 0.32
CA PRO A 317 18.36 21.30 -0.61
C PRO A 317 19.29 20.41 -1.44
N VAL A 318 19.38 20.70 -2.73
CA VAL A 318 20.32 20.03 -3.62
C VAL A 318 21.67 20.72 -3.50
N SER A 319 22.70 19.97 -3.14
CA SER A 319 24.08 20.48 -2.98
C SER A 319 25.03 19.97 -4.05
N ASN A 320 24.74 18.82 -4.66
CA ASN A 320 25.65 18.13 -5.57
C ASN A 320 25.05 17.95 -6.96
N VAL A 321 25.89 18.09 -7.99
CA VAL A 321 25.59 17.69 -9.37
C VAL A 321 26.36 16.43 -9.67
N GLY A 322 25.66 15.29 -9.74
CA GLY A 322 26.25 13.97 -9.99
C GLY A 322 26.39 13.66 -11.48
N ASN A 323 27.30 14.33 -12.18
CA ASN A 323 27.54 14.12 -13.60
C ASN A 323 28.19 12.75 -13.89
N THR A 324 28.77 12.05 -12.89
CA THR A 324 29.23 10.65 -13.06
C THR A 324 28.15 9.73 -13.63
N LEU A 325 26.87 10.02 -13.37
CA LEU A 325 25.73 9.22 -13.88
C LEU A 325 25.65 9.21 -15.42
N LEU A 326 26.30 10.15 -16.09
CA LEU A 326 26.34 10.25 -17.55
C LEU A 326 27.67 9.72 -18.14
N LEU A 327 28.58 9.27 -17.29
CA LEU A 327 29.88 8.75 -17.66
C LEU A 327 29.89 7.23 -17.52
N CYS A 328 30.65 6.56 -18.38
CA CYS A 328 30.93 5.15 -18.20
C CYS A 328 31.97 4.93 -17.08
N PRO A 329 32.21 3.68 -16.63
CA PRO A 329 33.26 3.38 -15.65
C PRO A 329 34.67 3.83 -16.03
N HIS A 330 34.94 4.07 -17.32
CA HIS A 330 36.21 4.61 -17.82
C HIS A 330 36.28 6.15 -17.77
N GLY A 331 35.23 6.84 -17.32
CA GLY A 331 35.15 8.30 -17.24
C GLY A 331 34.82 9.01 -18.55
N GLY A 332 34.54 8.26 -19.62
CA GLY A 332 34.12 8.81 -20.91
C GLY A 332 32.61 9.06 -20.97
N PHE A 333 32.21 10.07 -21.75
CA PHE A 333 30.80 10.41 -21.92
C PHE A 333 30.10 9.38 -22.82
N MET A 334 28.86 9.02 -22.49
CA MET A 334 28.17 7.89 -23.15
C MET A 334 27.32 8.27 -24.37
N PHE A 335 27.06 9.57 -24.59
CA PHE A 335 26.14 10.03 -25.64
C PHE A 335 26.85 10.84 -26.72
N SER A 336 26.74 10.39 -27.97
CA SER A 336 27.23 11.17 -29.12
C SER A 336 26.34 12.39 -29.40
N TYR A 337 26.83 13.34 -30.21
CA TYR A 337 26.00 14.44 -30.72
C TYR A 337 24.73 13.94 -31.42
N GLU A 338 24.85 12.92 -32.27
CA GLU A 338 23.72 12.31 -32.98
C GLU A 338 22.69 11.72 -32.01
N SER A 339 23.15 10.99 -30.98
CA SER A 339 22.28 10.45 -29.92
C SER A 339 21.51 11.54 -29.16
N LEU A 340 22.15 12.69 -28.91
CA LEU A 340 21.52 13.82 -28.24
C LEU A 340 20.42 14.46 -29.09
N ILE A 341 20.60 14.55 -30.42
CA ILE A 341 19.60 15.14 -31.33
C ILE A 341 18.45 14.16 -31.62
N ASN A 342 18.77 12.87 -31.77
CA ASN A 342 17.79 11.82 -32.08
C ASN A 342 16.89 11.48 -30.89
N GLY A 343 17.13 12.09 -29.72
CA GLY A 343 16.30 11.90 -28.52
C GLY A 343 16.60 10.61 -27.76
N GLU A 344 17.76 9.98 -28.00
CA GLU A 344 18.21 8.79 -27.27
C GLU A 344 18.68 9.15 -25.84
N ALA A 345 19.07 10.40 -25.61
CA ALA A 345 19.53 10.91 -24.33
C ALA A 345 18.42 11.65 -23.55
N GLN A 346 17.35 10.95 -23.17
CA GLN A 346 16.19 11.57 -22.49
C GLN A 346 16.49 12.08 -21.08
N HIS A 347 17.63 11.69 -20.50
CA HIS A 347 17.99 11.98 -19.12
C HIS A 347 19.01 13.11 -18.97
N VAL A 348 19.22 13.93 -20.00
CA VAL A 348 20.15 15.06 -19.95
C VAL A 348 19.45 16.40 -20.08
N THR A 349 20.05 17.44 -19.52
CA THR A 349 19.67 18.83 -19.72
C THR A 349 20.88 19.62 -20.20
N LEU A 350 20.72 20.31 -21.33
CA LEU A 350 21.73 21.22 -21.86
C LEU A 350 21.66 22.55 -21.13
N LEU A 351 22.80 23.18 -20.85
CA LEU A 351 22.96 24.44 -20.14
C LEU A 351 23.75 25.46 -20.95
N TRP A 352 23.41 26.74 -20.81
CA TRP A 352 24.23 27.84 -21.32
C TRP A 352 25.52 28.00 -20.50
N PRO A 353 26.59 28.57 -21.07
CA PRO A 353 27.82 28.86 -20.33
C PRO A 353 27.58 29.66 -19.04
N ASP A 354 26.76 30.71 -19.10
CA ASP A 354 26.44 31.54 -17.92
C ASP A 354 25.67 30.77 -16.84
N GLU A 355 24.75 29.89 -17.24
CA GLU A 355 24.02 29.02 -16.31
C GLU A 355 24.94 27.99 -15.66
N TRP A 356 25.89 27.47 -16.43
CA TRP A 356 26.90 26.53 -15.93
C TRP A 356 27.84 27.20 -14.91
N GLU A 357 28.24 28.45 -15.14
CA GLU A 357 29.05 29.20 -14.18
C GLU A 357 28.31 29.36 -12.85
N VAL A 358 27.03 29.74 -12.90
CA VAL A 358 26.18 29.83 -11.71
C VAL A 358 26.05 28.46 -11.03
N ILE A 359 25.81 27.39 -11.78
CA ILE A 359 25.71 26.04 -11.21
C ILE A 359 27.02 25.60 -10.56
N SER A 360 28.16 25.83 -11.21
CA SER A 360 29.48 25.48 -10.69
C SER A 360 29.84 26.26 -9.42
N ARG A 361 29.25 27.43 -9.23
CA ARG A 361 29.42 28.25 -8.01
C ARG A 361 28.49 27.82 -6.88
N LEU A 362 27.24 27.46 -7.20
CA LEU A 362 26.20 27.16 -6.20
C LEU A 362 26.18 25.70 -5.74
N PHE A 363 26.71 24.78 -6.55
CA PHE A 363 26.68 23.34 -6.30
C PHE A 363 28.07 22.73 -6.41
N ILE A 364 28.28 21.63 -5.70
CA ILE A 364 29.48 20.80 -5.85
C ILE A 364 29.28 19.90 -7.07
N VAL A 365 30.06 20.15 -8.11
CA VAL A 365 30.01 19.40 -9.36
C VAL A 365 31.16 18.40 -9.37
N ASP A 366 30.87 17.11 -9.56
CA ASP A 366 31.87 16.05 -9.59
C ASP A 366 32.72 16.04 -10.88
N HIS A 367 32.08 16.24 -12.04
CA HIS A 367 32.70 16.30 -13.35
C HIS A 367 32.05 17.38 -14.21
N SER A 368 32.85 18.12 -14.99
CA SER A 368 32.31 18.98 -16.04
C SER A 368 32.03 18.17 -17.30
N ILE A 369 30.82 18.23 -17.84
CA ILE A 369 30.47 17.66 -19.14
C ILE A 369 30.07 18.78 -20.09
N SER A 370 30.71 18.87 -21.25
CA SER A 370 30.41 19.87 -22.27
C SER A 370 30.43 19.28 -23.68
N ILE A 371 29.71 19.95 -24.58
CA ILE A 371 29.75 19.71 -26.02
C ILE A 371 30.23 20.98 -26.72
N HIS A 372 31.15 20.81 -27.67
CA HIS A 372 31.83 21.86 -28.41
C HIS A 372 31.50 21.76 -29.90
N CYS A 373 31.26 22.90 -30.53
CA CYS A 373 31.05 23.05 -31.97
C CYS A 373 32.29 23.67 -32.62
N LEU A 374 33.02 22.88 -33.40
CA LEU A 374 34.18 23.31 -34.15
C LEU A 374 33.73 23.83 -35.53
N LYS A 375 33.87 25.14 -35.74
CA LYS A 375 33.67 25.74 -37.07
C LYS A 375 34.95 25.55 -37.89
N GLN A 376 34.95 24.66 -38.87
CA GLN A 376 36.07 24.55 -39.81
C GLN A 376 36.10 25.78 -40.73
N SER A 377 37.09 26.64 -40.52
CA SER A 377 37.54 27.56 -41.55
C SER A 377 38.39 26.77 -42.55
N THR A 378 37.99 26.77 -43.82
CA THR A 378 38.72 26.27 -45.00
C THR A 378 38.68 24.76 -45.33
N SER A 379 37.54 24.28 -45.85
CA SER A 379 37.46 23.38 -47.03
C SER A 379 35.99 23.14 -47.41
N ASN A 380 35.76 22.80 -48.69
CA ASN A 380 34.51 22.94 -49.44
C ASN A 380 33.34 21.99 -49.06
N ASP A 381 33.27 21.50 -47.82
CA ASP A 381 32.17 20.64 -47.34
C ASP A 381 31.73 21.08 -45.93
N GLY A 382 30.74 21.97 -45.88
CA GLY A 382 30.38 22.80 -44.71
C GLY A 382 29.67 22.07 -43.56
N SER A 383 30.11 20.88 -43.18
CA SER A 383 29.58 20.19 -41.99
C SER A 383 30.28 20.66 -40.72
N ALA A 384 29.52 21.15 -39.74
CA ALA A 384 30.06 21.51 -38.43
C ALA A 384 30.47 20.24 -37.67
N GLN A 385 31.67 20.21 -37.09
CA GLN A 385 32.15 19.06 -36.31
C GLN A 385 31.84 19.27 -34.83
N PHE A 386 31.32 18.23 -34.16
CA PHE A 386 30.95 18.28 -32.75
C PHE A 386 31.79 17.31 -31.92
N THR A 387 32.25 17.77 -30.76
CA THR A 387 33.08 16.97 -29.83
C THR A 387 32.59 17.17 -28.40
N THR A 388 32.80 16.18 -27.52
CA THR A 388 32.42 16.27 -26.10
C THR A 388 33.65 16.28 -25.21
N ARG A 389 33.51 16.85 -24.01
CA ARG A 389 34.48 16.73 -22.92
C ARG A 389 33.74 16.30 -21.66
N PRO A 390 34.07 15.15 -21.02
CA PRO A 390 35.03 14.14 -21.45
C PRO A 390 34.73 13.57 -22.85
N GLU A 391 35.77 13.03 -23.50
CA GLU A 391 35.60 12.37 -24.80
C GLU A 391 34.70 11.14 -24.69
N LEU A 392 34.14 10.72 -25.82
CA LEU A 392 33.35 9.50 -25.89
C LEU A 392 34.23 8.29 -25.58
N CYS A 393 33.72 7.39 -24.73
CA CYS A 393 34.33 6.08 -24.60
C CYS A 393 33.83 5.17 -25.72
N TRP A 394 34.64 5.02 -26.78
CA TRP A 394 34.29 4.20 -27.94
C TRP A 394 34.00 2.75 -27.57
N GLU A 395 34.80 2.14 -26.71
CA GLU A 395 34.61 0.75 -26.25
C GLU A 395 33.24 0.55 -25.58
N CYS A 396 32.86 1.44 -24.65
CA CYS A 396 31.57 1.37 -23.98
C CYS A 396 30.42 1.71 -24.92
N ARG A 397 30.61 2.64 -25.87
CA ARG A 397 29.58 2.99 -26.85
C ARG A 397 29.32 1.85 -27.82
N GLU A 398 30.36 1.22 -28.34
CA GLU A 398 30.24 0.03 -29.20
C GLU A 398 29.60 -1.13 -28.44
N SER A 399 30.03 -1.36 -27.19
CA SER A 399 29.42 -2.38 -26.32
C SER A 399 27.93 -2.10 -26.08
N PHE A 400 27.55 -0.84 -25.85
CA PHE A 400 26.15 -0.43 -25.68
C PHE A 400 25.33 -0.65 -26.95
N LEU A 401 25.85 -0.28 -28.12
CA LEU A 401 25.19 -0.51 -29.41
C LEU A 401 25.04 -2.01 -29.69
N PHE A 402 26.07 -2.80 -29.40
CA PHE A 402 26.02 -4.25 -29.56
C PHE A 402 25.01 -4.88 -28.61
N GLN A 403 24.96 -4.44 -27.35
CA GLN A 403 23.97 -4.87 -26.39
C GLN A 403 22.54 -4.50 -26.84
N GLN A 404 22.31 -3.28 -27.29
CA GLN A 404 21.01 -2.84 -27.78
C GLN A 404 20.56 -3.67 -29.01
N GLN A 405 21.49 -3.97 -29.92
CA GLN A 405 21.21 -4.86 -31.05
C GLN A 405 20.92 -6.30 -30.61
N ARG A 406 21.61 -6.79 -29.56
CA ARG A 406 21.34 -8.09 -28.96
C ARG A 406 19.97 -8.13 -28.29
N ASP A 407 19.63 -7.14 -27.48
CA ASP A 407 18.34 -7.03 -26.79
C ASP A 407 17.17 -6.96 -27.79
N LEU A 408 17.35 -6.24 -28.91
CA LEU A 408 16.37 -6.23 -30.00
C LEU A 408 16.19 -7.59 -30.70
N ARG A 409 17.21 -8.44 -30.64
CA ARG A 409 17.22 -9.81 -31.21
C ARG A 409 16.94 -10.88 -30.17
N GLU A 410 16.81 -10.53 -28.89
CA GLU A 410 16.56 -11.44 -27.77
C GLU A 410 15.29 -10.98 -27.04
N TYR A 411 14.12 -11.39 -27.57
CA TYR A 411 12.82 -11.11 -26.96
C TYR A 411 12.00 -12.39 -26.81
N THR A 412 11.29 -12.52 -25.70
CA THR A 412 10.43 -13.69 -25.43
C THR A 412 9.01 -13.47 -25.93
N GLN A 413 8.54 -12.23 -25.93
CA GLN A 413 7.21 -11.83 -26.41
C GLN A 413 7.28 -10.45 -27.05
N ALA A 414 7.06 -10.39 -28.36
CA ALA A 414 6.96 -9.16 -29.12
C ALA A 414 5.81 -9.24 -30.12
N THR A 415 5.19 -8.09 -30.41
CA THR A 415 4.19 -8.01 -31.47
C THR A 415 4.88 -7.73 -32.80
N ILE A 416 4.52 -8.48 -33.84
CA ILE A 416 4.89 -8.21 -35.23
C ILE A 416 3.63 -8.09 -36.08
N TYR A 417 3.74 -7.48 -37.25
CA TYR A 417 2.62 -7.24 -38.15
C TYR A 417 2.83 -7.96 -39.48
N ILE A 418 1.87 -8.77 -39.90
CA ILE A 418 1.89 -9.48 -41.18
C ILE A 418 0.95 -8.77 -42.14
N ARG A 419 1.47 -8.38 -43.31
CA ARG A 419 0.73 -7.68 -44.36
C ARG A 419 0.66 -8.53 -45.61
N LYS A 420 -0.54 -8.98 -46.00
CA LYS A 420 -0.73 -9.69 -47.27
C LYS A 420 -0.61 -8.70 -48.44
N VAL A 421 0.27 -8.97 -49.39
CA VAL A 421 0.44 -8.21 -50.63
C VAL A 421 -0.27 -8.96 -51.76
N ILE A 422 -1.19 -8.29 -52.47
CA ILE A 422 -1.86 -8.82 -53.67
C ILE A 422 -1.16 -8.18 -54.87
N GLU A 423 -0.70 -9.00 -55.83
CA GLU A 423 -0.17 -8.48 -57.09
C GLU A 423 -1.34 -8.17 -58.03
N ASP A 424 -1.67 -6.89 -58.22
CA ASP A 424 -2.56 -6.47 -59.30
C ASP A 424 -1.81 -6.63 -60.63
N LYS A 425 -2.17 -7.66 -61.39
CA LYS A 425 -1.76 -7.77 -62.79
C LYS A 425 -2.54 -6.74 -63.62
N GLY A 426 -1.98 -5.54 -63.71
CA GLY A 426 -2.10 -4.63 -64.86
C GLY A 426 -3.34 -3.73 -64.93
N MET A 427 -3.14 -2.43 -64.66
CA MET A 427 -3.54 -1.38 -65.61
C MET A 427 -2.76 -0.09 -65.35
N GLN A 428 -2.36 0.52 -66.46
CA GLN A 428 -1.70 1.81 -66.62
C GLN A 428 -2.42 2.97 -65.92
N ASP A 429 -1.62 3.96 -65.51
CA ASP A 429 -1.90 5.39 -65.38
C ASP A 429 -3.36 5.83 -65.14
N ALA A 430 -3.65 6.30 -63.93
CA ALA A 430 -4.34 7.57 -63.70
C ALA A 430 -4.49 7.83 -62.20
N ALA A 431 -4.06 9.03 -61.77
CA ALA A 431 -4.46 9.59 -60.49
C ALA A 431 -6.00 9.78 -60.46
N PRO A 432 -6.67 9.59 -59.31
CA PRO A 432 -7.99 10.16 -59.11
C PRO A 432 -7.95 11.31 -58.11
N GLU A 433 -8.43 12.42 -58.62
CA GLU A 433 -8.73 13.66 -57.94
C GLU A 433 -9.73 13.49 -56.80
N LEU A 434 -9.58 14.36 -55.81
CA LEU A 434 -10.57 14.66 -54.80
C LEU A 434 -11.76 15.36 -55.46
N ASN A 435 -12.98 14.87 -55.21
CA ASN A 435 -14.12 15.77 -55.06
C ASN A 435 -15.19 15.23 -54.12
N ALA A 436 -15.74 16.20 -53.39
CA ALA A 436 -16.65 16.13 -52.26
C ALA A 436 -18.03 15.55 -52.61
N SER A 437 -18.73 15.02 -51.60
CA SER A 437 -19.87 15.71 -50.96
C SER A 437 -20.73 14.76 -50.12
N SER A 438 -21.05 15.23 -48.89
CA SER A 438 -22.25 15.09 -48.03
C SER A 438 -22.99 13.73 -47.95
N SER A 439 -23.69 13.32 -46.90
CA SER A 439 -24.19 13.88 -45.64
C SER A 439 -25.02 12.75 -44.99
N GLU A 440 -24.98 12.62 -43.65
CA GLU A 440 -26.08 12.20 -42.74
C GLU A 440 -26.74 10.81 -42.98
N ALA A 441 -27.26 10.02 -42.05
CA ALA A 441 -27.62 10.12 -40.64
C ALA A 441 -27.82 8.68 -40.12
N GLU A 442 -27.78 8.50 -38.79
CA GLU A 442 -28.58 7.55 -37.98
C GLU A 442 -28.42 6.03 -38.22
N GLU A 443 -28.58 5.12 -37.26
CA GLU A 443 -28.74 5.13 -35.81
C GLU A 443 -28.44 3.68 -35.37
N GLU A 444 -27.87 3.53 -34.18
CA GLU A 444 -27.71 2.25 -33.50
C GLU A 444 -29.03 1.81 -32.82
N ARG A 445 -29.37 0.52 -32.95
CA ARG A 445 -30.21 -0.29 -32.05
C ARG A 445 -29.74 -1.74 -32.16
N GLU A 446 -29.72 -2.62 -31.17
CA GLU A 446 -30.01 -2.64 -29.72
C GLU A 446 -29.42 -3.98 -29.23
N GLU A 447 -28.99 -4.10 -27.97
CA GLU A 447 -29.55 -5.06 -26.99
C GLU A 447 -28.74 -5.16 -25.66
N HIS A 448 -29.34 -4.56 -24.62
CA HIS A 448 -29.66 -5.09 -23.27
C HIS A 448 -28.62 -5.86 -22.41
N ARG A 449 -28.40 -5.34 -21.16
CA ARG A 449 -29.06 -5.86 -19.92
C ARG A 449 -28.79 -5.03 -18.63
N LYS A 450 -29.90 -4.52 -18.07
CA LYS A 450 -30.41 -4.42 -16.67
C LYS A 450 -29.53 -3.99 -15.48
N LEU A 451 -30.04 -3.00 -14.72
CA LEU A 451 -30.33 -3.03 -13.27
C LEU A 451 -31.31 -1.88 -12.87
N ASP A 452 -32.28 -2.18 -11.99
CA ASP A 452 -33.29 -1.32 -11.33
C ASP A 452 -32.66 -0.05 -10.69
N GLY A 453 -33.25 1.16 -10.64
CA GLY A 453 -34.61 1.58 -10.23
C GLY A 453 -34.62 1.90 -8.72
N GLY A 454 -34.84 3.10 -8.18
CA GLY A 454 -35.08 4.46 -8.67
C GLY A 454 -35.23 5.44 -7.48
N THR A 455 -35.60 6.69 -7.81
CA THR A 455 -36.24 7.77 -6.99
C THR A 455 -35.38 8.87 -6.33
N ASP A 456 -35.43 10.06 -6.94
CA ASP A 456 -35.94 11.35 -6.43
C ASP A 456 -35.00 12.59 -6.57
N PRO A 457 -35.50 13.78 -6.99
CA PRO A 457 -34.72 14.94 -7.43
C PRO A 457 -34.67 16.05 -6.37
N ASP A 458 -33.63 16.88 -6.37
CA ASP A 458 -33.81 18.32 -6.18
C ASP A 458 -32.56 19.16 -6.50
N PHE A 459 -32.83 20.43 -6.81
CA PHE A 459 -31.96 21.61 -6.64
C PHE A 459 -31.06 22.10 -7.80
N SER A 460 -31.72 22.79 -8.74
CA SER A 460 -31.56 24.21 -9.09
C SER A 460 -30.17 24.88 -9.10
N GLN A 461 -29.84 25.35 -10.33
CA GLN A 461 -29.36 26.69 -10.68
C GLN A 461 -28.10 27.25 -10.00
N LEU A 462 -27.09 27.58 -10.82
CA LEU A 462 -26.80 28.97 -11.18
C LEU A 462 -25.85 29.01 -12.39
N GLN A 463 -26.35 29.62 -13.47
CA GLN A 463 -25.53 30.15 -14.56
C GLN A 463 -24.78 31.37 -14.05
N ASP A 464 -23.56 31.60 -14.56
CA ASP A 464 -23.28 32.95 -15.02
C ASP A 464 -22.38 32.97 -16.26
N ASN A 465 -22.81 33.80 -17.21
CA ASN A 465 -22.30 33.96 -18.56
C ASN A 465 -21.31 35.13 -18.61
N ALA A 466 -20.21 35.00 -19.37
CA ALA A 466 -19.58 36.15 -20.00
C ALA A 466 -19.05 35.81 -21.40
N LYS A 467 -19.64 36.51 -22.37
CA LYS A 467 -19.47 36.48 -23.83
C LYS A 467 -18.12 37.08 -24.25
N ARG A 468 -17.57 36.74 -25.44
CA ARG A 468 -17.80 37.46 -26.72
C ARG A 468 -16.74 37.19 -27.81
N LEU A 469 -17.24 36.65 -28.94
CA LEU A 469 -17.07 36.99 -30.37
C LEU A 469 -15.70 37.18 -31.08
N LYS A 470 -15.79 36.84 -32.38
CA LYS A 470 -14.82 36.55 -33.44
C LYS A 470 -15.22 37.37 -34.68
N LEU A 471 -14.25 37.84 -35.49
CA LEU A 471 -14.36 38.33 -36.90
C LEU A 471 -12.94 38.22 -37.52
N SER A 472 -12.65 37.34 -38.51
CA SER A 472 -12.69 37.47 -40.01
C SER A 472 -11.80 38.62 -40.56
N ASP A 473 -11.05 38.58 -41.66
CA ASP A 473 -10.74 37.70 -42.82
C ASP A 473 -9.41 38.27 -43.38
N GLY A 474 -8.40 37.55 -43.90
CA GLY A 474 -8.32 36.94 -45.23
C GLY A 474 -6.98 37.31 -45.90
N ALA A 475 -6.32 36.35 -46.56
CA ALA A 475 -5.38 36.44 -47.70
C ALA A 475 -4.29 35.35 -47.63
N ALA A 476 -4.30 34.47 -48.65
CA ALA A 476 -3.40 33.35 -48.85
C ALA A 476 -2.18 33.74 -49.69
N LEU A 477 -0.98 33.25 -49.35
CA LEU A 477 0.06 32.86 -50.30
C LEU A 477 0.97 31.75 -49.70
N PHE A 478 1.02 30.64 -50.44
CA PHE A 478 1.92 29.47 -50.49
C PHE A 478 3.19 29.44 -49.61
N VAL A 479 3.26 28.50 -48.66
CA VAL A 479 4.50 27.84 -48.21
C VAL A 479 4.21 26.39 -47.83
N THR A 480 5.13 25.51 -48.23
CA THR A 480 5.23 24.07 -47.97
C THR A 480 5.23 23.72 -46.47
N ASN A 481 4.32 22.84 -46.05
CA ASN A 481 4.21 22.40 -44.65
C ASN A 481 5.27 21.35 -44.30
N VAL A 482 6.32 21.84 -43.63
CA VAL A 482 7.16 21.07 -42.70
C VAL A 482 6.55 21.26 -41.31
N THR A 483 5.99 20.19 -40.71
CA THR A 483 5.37 20.26 -39.39
C THR A 483 6.43 20.30 -38.29
N LYS A 484 6.46 21.39 -37.52
CA LYS A 484 7.21 21.57 -36.28
C LYS A 484 6.70 20.64 -35.16
N PRO A 485 7.55 20.25 -34.19
CA PRO A 485 7.17 19.41 -33.05
C PRO A 485 6.67 20.28 -31.89
N GLY A 486 5.45 20.00 -31.43
CA GLY A 486 4.86 20.63 -30.25
C GLY A 486 3.57 19.90 -29.91
N GLY A 487 3.57 19.23 -28.76
CA GLY A 487 2.43 18.45 -28.28
C GLY A 487 2.72 16.95 -28.30
N ILE A 488 2.81 16.39 -27.08
CA ILE A 488 2.83 14.96 -26.81
C ILE A 488 1.67 14.30 -27.57
N ARG A 489 1.97 13.65 -28.69
CA ARG A 489 1.10 12.63 -29.26
C ARG A 489 1.32 11.36 -28.44
N ARG A 490 0.42 11.13 -27.49
CA ARG A 490 0.22 9.82 -26.88
C ARG A 490 0.04 8.80 -28.01
N SER A 491 0.76 7.67 -27.88
CA SER A 491 0.65 6.45 -28.70
C SER A 491 1.28 6.53 -30.11
N THR A 492 2.51 6.01 -30.23
CA THR A 492 3.07 5.41 -31.46
C THR A 492 2.37 4.07 -31.76
N ARG A 493 1.03 4.03 -31.74
CA ARG A 493 0.31 2.84 -32.20
C ARG A 493 0.46 2.76 -33.70
N HIS A 494 1.03 1.66 -34.15
CA HIS A 494 0.96 1.25 -35.54
C HIS A 494 -0.48 1.35 -36.04
N ARG A 495 -0.71 2.18 -37.07
CA ARG A 495 -2.05 2.42 -37.63
C ARG A 495 -2.38 1.25 -38.56
N LYS A 496 -3.17 0.29 -38.07
CA LYS A 496 -3.58 -0.91 -38.84
C LYS A 496 -4.12 -0.53 -40.23
N LEU A 497 -3.46 -1.03 -41.27
CA LEU A 497 -3.96 -0.97 -42.65
C LEU A 497 -4.86 -2.18 -42.94
N ARG A 498 -5.79 -2.04 -43.91
CA ARG A 498 -6.75 -3.11 -44.28
C ARG A 498 -5.97 -4.35 -44.76
N GLY A 499 -6.21 -5.51 -44.14
CA GLY A 499 -5.53 -6.76 -44.48
C GLY A 499 -4.27 -7.09 -43.65
N GLU A 500 -3.95 -6.29 -42.63
CA GLU A 500 -2.82 -6.53 -41.74
C GLU A 500 -3.26 -7.24 -40.43
N LYS A 501 -2.51 -8.26 -40.00
CA LYS A 501 -2.75 -8.98 -38.73
C LYS A 501 -1.53 -8.92 -37.83
N ALA A 502 -1.76 -8.68 -36.54
CA ALA A 502 -0.71 -8.68 -35.52
C ALA A 502 -0.54 -10.10 -34.96
N LEU A 503 0.70 -10.56 -34.84
CA LEU A 503 1.07 -11.84 -34.23
C LEU A 503 2.03 -11.59 -33.07
N ILE A 504 1.92 -12.40 -32.01
CA ILE A 504 2.86 -12.37 -30.88
C ILE A 504 3.88 -13.48 -31.09
N VAL A 505 5.15 -13.11 -31.11
CA VAL A 505 6.26 -14.01 -31.42
C VAL A 505 7.40 -13.88 -30.41
N SER A 506 8.28 -14.87 -30.39
CA SER A 506 9.56 -14.82 -29.66
C SER A 506 10.73 -14.85 -30.63
N ALA A 507 11.87 -14.28 -30.25
CA ALA A 507 13.08 -14.28 -31.06
C ALA A 507 13.61 -15.68 -31.36
N ASN A 508 13.37 -16.64 -30.45
CA ASN A 508 13.83 -18.03 -30.56
C ASN A 508 12.88 -18.91 -31.38
N GLN A 509 11.70 -18.42 -31.75
CA GLN A 509 10.82 -19.13 -32.68
C GLN A 509 11.51 -19.24 -34.03
N THR A 510 11.33 -20.37 -34.70
CA THR A 510 11.85 -20.56 -36.06
C THR A 510 10.96 -19.90 -37.10
N LEU A 511 11.50 -19.61 -38.29
CA LEU A 511 10.69 -19.13 -39.40
C LEU A 511 9.58 -20.12 -39.77
N LYS A 512 9.83 -21.42 -39.66
CA LYS A 512 8.81 -22.46 -39.85
C LYS A 512 7.64 -22.31 -38.88
N GLU A 513 7.92 -22.10 -37.60
CA GLU A 513 6.89 -21.88 -36.58
C GLU A 513 6.09 -20.61 -36.86
N LEU A 514 6.75 -19.53 -37.32
CA LEU A 514 6.06 -18.32 -37.76
C LEU A 514 5.17 -18.59 -38.98
N LYS A 515 5.64 -19.33 -39.99
CA LYS A 515 4.84 -19.71 -41.16
C LYS A 515 3.60 -20.52 -40.77
N ILE A 516 3.70 -21.38 -39.76
CA ILE A 516 2.54 -22.11 -39.20
C ILE A 516 1.55 -21.14 -38.54
N GLN A 517 2.03 -20.17 -37.75
CA GLN A 517 1.16 -19.14 -37.16
C GLN A 517 0.47 -18.29 -38.23
N ILE A 518 1.20 -17.92 -39.30
CA ILE A 518 0.66 -17.20 -40.46
C ILE A 518 -0.37 -18.04 -41.21
N MET A 519 -0.16 -19.36 -41.33
CA MET A 519 -1.14 -20.28 -41.93
C MET A 519 -2.45 -20.24 -41.16
N HIS A 520 -2.41 -20.32 -39.83
CA HIS A 520 -3.63 -20.22 -39.01
C HIS A 520 -4.29 -18.84 -39.10
N ALA A 521 -3.49 -17.78 -39.24
CA ALA A 521 -4.00 -16.42 -39.31
C ALA A 521 -4.55 -16.04 -40.70
N PHE A 522 -3.95 -16.50 -41.80
CA PHE A 522 -4.29 -16.06 -43.17
C PHE A 522 -4.81 -17.19 -44.08
N SER A 523 -4.87 -18.43 -43.59
CA SER A 523 -5.28 -19.62 -44.34
C SER A 523 -4.45 -19.86 -45.61
N VAL A 524 -3.14 -19.55 -45.56
CA VAL A 524 -2.18 -19.81 -46.64
C VAL A 524 -1.24 -20.91 -46.17
N ALA A 525 -1.08 -22.00 -46.93
CA ALA A 525 -0.22 -23.10 -46.50
C ALA A 525 1.25 -22.64 -46.39
N PRO A 526 2.06 -23.15 -45.44
CA PRO A 526 3.42 -22.67 -45.18
C PRO A 526 4.35 -22.66 -46.41
N PHE A 527 4.16 -23.58 -47.35
CA PHE A 527 4.95 -23.67 -48.59
C PHE A 527 4.59 -22.58 -49.60
N ASP A 528 3.35 -22.08 -49.56
CA ASP A 528 2.87 -21.02 -50.46
C ASP A 528 3.14 -19.62 -49.88
N GLN A 529 3.85 -19.52 -48.75
CA GLN A 529 4.13 -18.25 -48.07
C GLN A 529 5.51 -17.69 -48.44
N ASN A 530 5.51 -16.65 -49.26
CA ASN A 530 6.68 -15.85 -49.58
C ASN A 530 6.76 -14.64 -48.65
N LEU A 531 7.57 -14.76 -47.61
CA LEU A 531 7.72 -13.76 -46.55
C LEU A 531 8.92 -12.84 -46.81
N SER A 532 8.74 -11.54 -46.60
CA SER A 532 9.83 -10.56 -46.69
C SER A 532 9.72 -9.45 -45.64
N ILE A 533 10.86 -8.97 -45.14
CA ILE A 533 10.96 -7.85 -44.20
C ILE A 533 11.90 -6.81 -44.81
N ASN A 534 11.46 -5.56 -44.93
CA ASN A 534 12.22 -4.46 -45.56
C ASN A 534 12.81 -4.82 -46.95
N GLY A 535 12.08 -5.62 -47.74
CA GLY A 535 12.52 -6.08 -49.07
C GLY A 535 13.47 -7.28 -49.08
N LYS A 536 13.91 -7.77 -47.92
CA LYS A 536 14.71 -9.00 -47.79
C LYS A 536 13.81 -10.21 -47.56
N GLY A 537 13.93 -11.23 -48.40
CA GLY A 537 13.20 -12.49 -48.25
C GLY A 537 13.64 -13.28 -47.02
N LEU A 538 12.67 -13.87 -46.32
CA LEU A 538 12.89 -14.80 -45.21
C LEU A 538 12.82 -16.23 -45.76
N THR A 539 13.97 -16.88 -45.93
CA THR A 539 14.07 -18.14 -46.68
C THR A 539 14.55 -19.34 -45.86
N ASP A 540 15.25 -19.12 -44.74
CA ASP A 540 15.75 -20.21 -43.90
C ASP A 540 14.71 -20.59 -42.83
N ASP A 541 14.00 -21.69 -43.07
CA ASP A 541 12.95 -22.22 -42.18
C ASP A 541 13.48 -22.69 -40.81
N SER A 542 14.78 -22.97 -40.71
CA SER A 542 15.43 -23.42 -39.47
C SER A 542 16.00 -22.28 -38.64
N ALA A 543 16.20 -21.11 -39.24
CA ALA A 543 16.70 -19.94 -38.55
C ALA A 543 15.64 -19.36 -37.59
N THR A 544 16.11 -18.82 -36.47
CA THR A 544 15.27 -18.13 -35.49
C THR A 544 14.88 -16.73 -36.00
N LEU A 545 13.74 -16.22 -35.55
CA LEU A 545 13.24 -14.90 -35.95
C LEU A 545 14.23 -13.78 -35.60
N GLY A 546 14.90 -13.87 -34.44
CA GLY A 546 15.96 -12.92 -34.05
C GLY A 546 17.16 -12.94 -35.00
N ASN A 547 17.58 -14.12 -35.48
CA ASN A 547 18.68 -14.27 -36.45
C ASN A 547 18.29 -13.76 -37.85
N LEU A 548 17.01 -13.86 -38.20
CA LEU A 548 16.46 -13.32 -39.44
C LEU A 548 16.25 -11.80 -39.42
N GLY A 549 16.53 -11.15 -38.30
CA GLY A 549 16.41 -9.69 -38.14
C GLY A 549 14.98 -9.22 -37.91
N VAL A 550 14.09 -10.11 -37.48
CA VAL A 550 12.75 -9.74 -37.00
C VAL A 550 12.90 -9.15 -35.60
N ILE A 551 12.46 -7.91 -35.43
CA ILE A 551 12.48 -7.17 -34.14
C ILE A 551 11.05 -6.80 -33.73
N PRO A 552 10.81 -6.38 -32.47
CA PRO A 552 9.50 -5.88 -32.07
C PRO A 552 8.95 -4.80 -33.02
N ASP A 553 7.65 -4.86 -33.28
CA ASP A 553 6.90 -3.99 -34.19
C ASP A 553 7.28 -4.07 -35.69
N SER A 554 8.04 -5.11 -36.08
CA SER A 554 8.37 -5.37 -37.50
C SER A 554 7.15 -5.61 -38.37
N ILE A 555 7.20 -5.17 -39.63
CA ILE A 555 6.19 -5.43 -40.66
C ILE A 555 6.74 -6.45 -41.67
N ILE A 556 6.12 -7.63 -41.73
CA ILE A 556 6.47 -8.70 -42.65
C ILE A 556 5.43 -8.77 -43.76
N CYS A 557 5.87 -8.66 -45.01
CA CYS A 557 5.04 -8.81 -46.20
C CYS A 557 4.87 -10.28 -46.55
N LEU A 558 3.63 -10.74 -46.68
CA LEU A 558 3.24 -12.06 -47.13
C LEU A 558 2.73 -11.98 -48.57
N LYS A 559 3.41 -12.67 -49.48
CA LYS A 559 2.91 -13.00 -50.82
C LYS A 559 2.51 -14.48 -50.82
N ALA A 560 1.30 -14.79 -51.31
CA ALA A 560 0.83 -16.16 -51.41
C ALA A 560 0.95 -16.64 -52.86
N ASP A 561 1.51 -17.81 -53.09
CA ASP A 561 1.54 -18.42 -54.43
C ASP A 561 0.13 -18.90 -54.82
N GLU A 562 -0.30 -18.60 -56.05
CA GLU A 562 -1.57 -19.08 -56.58
C GLU A 562 -1.40 -20.49 -57.18
N PRO A 563 -2.30 -21.45 -56.89
CA PRO A 563 -2.23 -22.76 -57.50
C PRO A 563 -2.49 -22.64 -59.00
N ILE A 564 -1.61 -23.23 -59.82
CA ILE A 564 -1.84 -23.42 -61.25
C ILE A 564 -2.99 -24.43 -61.40
N ALA A 565 -4.19 -23.96 -61.69
CA ALA A 565 -5.31 -24.83 -62.05
C ALA A 565 -5.08 -25.34 -63.48
N ASP A 566 -4.45 -26.50 -63.62
CA ASP A 566 -4.30 -27.17 -64.91
C ASP A 566 -5.62 -27.89 -65.24
N TYR A 567 -6.54 -27.16 -65.88
CA TYR A 567 -7.90 -27.62 -66.21
C TYR A 567 -7.97 -28.77 -67.23
N ALA A 568 -6.84 -29.28 -67.73
CA ALA A 568 -6.79 -30.34 -68.73
C ALA A 568 -6.87 -31.78 -68.17
N ALA A 569 -6.70 -31.99 -66.86
CA ALA A 569 -6.67 -33.33 -66.24
C ALA A 569 -8.00 -33.78 -65.59
N MET A 570 -9.06 -32.97 -65.67
CA MET A 570 -10.38 -33.24 -65.07
C MET A 570 -11.37 -33.93 -66.04
N ASP A 571 -11.06 -34.02 -67.34
CA ASP A 571 -11.99 -34.52 -68.37
C ASP A 571 -12.03 -36.07 -68.44
N ASP A 572 -10.97 -36.77 -68.00
CA ASP A 572 -10.90 -38.24 -68.02
C ASP A 572 -11.70 -38.92 -66.87
N ALA A 573 -12.13 -38.18 -65.86
CA ALA A 573 -12.88 -38.72 -64.72
C ALA A 573 -14.41 -38.72 -64.92
N TYR A 574 -14.91 -38.06 -65.96
CA TYR A 574 -16.36 -37.91 -66.22
C TYR A 574 -16.94 -38.93 -67.23
N GLN A 575 -16.12 -39.81 -67.82
CA GLN A 575 -16.56 -40.76 -68.86
C GLN A 575 -16.75 -42.22 -68.42
N VAL A 576 -16.75 -42.54 -67.11
CA VAL A 576 -17.15 -43.87 -66.62
C VAL A 576 -18.21 -43.75 -65.52
N ARG A 577 -19.46 -43.50 -65.92
CA ARG A 577 -20.66 -43.75 -65.09
C ARG A 577 -21.77 -44.34 -65.95
N ALA A 578 -21.87 -45.66 -65.95
CA ALA A 578 -23.12 -46.38 -66.10
C ALA A 578 -23.16 -47.50 -65.03
N PRO A 579 -24.33 -47.84 -64.48
CA PRO A 579 -24.47 -48.30 -63.10
C PRO A 579 -24.56 -49.83 -62.99
N GLU A 580 -24.04 -50.41 -61.91
CA GLU A 580 -24.50 -51.71 -61.42
C GLU A 580 -25.10 -51.57 -60.02
N GLU A 581 -26.34 -52.03 -59.92
CA GLU A 581 -27.14 -52.10 -58.70
C GLU A 581 -26.75 -53.31 -57.85
N GLY A 582 -26.73 -53.10 -56.53
CA GLY A 582 -27.20 -54.09 -55.57
C GLY A 582 -26.13 -54.99 -54.94
N PHE A 583 -25.91 -54.82 -53.64
CA PHE A 583 -26.06 -55.92 -52.69
C PHE A 583 -26.40 -55.37 -51.30
N LYS A 584 -27.67 -55.53 -50.93
CA LYS A 584 -28.19 -55.35 -49.58
C LYS A 584 -27.80 -56.57 -48.74
N GLY A 585 -27.12 -56.32 -47.62
CA GLY A 585 -27.42 -56.97 -46.35
C GLY A 585 -26.81 -58.34 -46.05
N THR A 586 -26.80 -58.62 -44.74
CA THR A 586 -26.31 -59.80 -43.99
C THR A 586 -24.78 -59.77 -43.77
N GLY A 587 -24.23 -59.64 -42.57
CA GLY A 587 -24.68 -60.04 -41.24
C GLY A 587 -24.13 -61.42 -40.92
N LEU A 588 -23.09 -61.52 -40.08
CA LEU A 588 -22.86 -62.54 -39.04
C LEU A 588 -21.42 -62.55 -38.48
N LEU A 589 -21.36 -62.30 -37.17
CA LEU A 589 -20.56 -62.89 -36.07
C LEU A 589 -19.45 -63.93 -36.33
N GLY A 590 -18.44 -63.86 -35.45
CA GLY A 590 -17.58 -64.96 -34.97
C GLY A 590 -16.28 -65.11 -35.77
N HIS A 591 -15.09 -65.16 -35.18
CA HIS A 591 -14.66 -65.64 -33.86
C HIS A 591 -13.38 -64.91 -33.42
#